data_AF-Q6E3B4-F1
#
_entry.id   AF-Q6E3B4-F1
#
_cell.length_a   1.000
_cell.length_b   1.000
_cell.length_c   1.000
_cell.angle_alpha   90.00
_cell.angle_beta   90.00
_cell.angle_gamma   90.00
#
_symmetry.space_group_name_H-M   'P 1'
#
loop_
_entity.id
_entity.type
_entity.pdbx_description
1 polymer ?
#
loop_
_entity_poly.entity_id
_entity_poly.type
_entity_poly.pdbx_seq_one_letter_code
_entity_poly.pdbx_strand_id
1 'polypeptide(L)'
;MSWDWDLITRHTYIGITPLWKAVFYGIILSSLGVGVVWYWRRLQLWRQGQPDGEPLPMRVRLQNMLGYALGQKKVPRHRFATLFHLPLYAGFVMLLIGTTLLAIAEWTEIGSHIFLNEGIWFHKGLYYILYEVTLDLFGLGVIFGCILALWRRHVQKPASVSLE
;
A
#
# COMPACT_ATOMS: atom_id res chain seq x y z
N MET A 1 -34.91 4.08 -17.07
CA MET A 1 -34.09 2.97 -16.53
C MET A 1 -33.61 3.40 -15.15
N SER A 2 -34.23 2.89 -14.08
CA SER A 2 -33.76 3.14 -12.71
C SER A 2 -32.65 2.14 -12.39
N TRP A 3 -31.44 2.65 -12.16
CA TRP A 3 -30.31 1.82 -11.73
C TRP A 3 -30.51 1.42 -10.27
N ASP A 4 -30.38 0.13 -9.97
CA ASP A 4 -30.29 -0.35 -8.60
C ASP A 4 -28.81 -0.32 -8.18
N TRP A 5 -28.46 0.72 -7.43
CA TRP A 5 -27.09 0.97 -7.00
C TRP A 5 -26.61 -0.01 -5.93
N ASP A 6 -27.51 -0.73 -5.26
CA ASP A 6 -27.15 -1.70 -4.24
C ASP A 6 -26.63 -3.01 -4.83
N LEU A 7 -27.02 -3.34 -6.07
CA LEU A 7 -26.50 -4.51 -6.79
C LEU A 7 -25.07 -4.32 -7.30
N ILE A 8 -24.61 -3.08 -7.43
CA ILE A 8 -23.27 -2.76 -7.94
C ILE A 8 -22.28 -2.87 -6.78
N THR A 9 -21.82 -4.09 -6.51
CA THR A 9 -20.91 -4.41 -5.42
C THR A 9 -19.98 -5.56 -5.80
N ARG A 10 -18.88 -5.71 -5.07
CA ARG A 10 -17.98 -6.86 -5.20
C ARG A 10 -18.43 -8.01 -4.31
N HIS A 11 -18.46 -9.22 -4.88
CA HIS A 11 -18.53 -10.44 -4.08
C HIS A 11 -17.12 -10.89 -3.69
N THR A 12 -16.89 -11.13 -2.40
CA THR A 12 -15.61 -11.64 -1.88
C THR A 12 -15.70 -13.12 -1.52
N TYR A 13 -14.57 -13.84 -1.63
CA TYR A 13 -14.45 -15.28 -1.31
C TYR A 13 -15.41 -16.23 -2.04
N ILE A 14 -15.82 -15.90 -3.27
CA ILE A 14 -16.64 -16.81 -4.09
C ILE A 14 -15.91 -18.15 -4.25
N GLY A 15 -16.55 -19.24 -3.82
CA GLY A 15 -16.01 -20.61 -3.93
C GLY A 15 -14.93 -20.98 -2.90
N ILE A 16 -14.68 -20.14 -1.89
CA ILE A 16 -13.64 -20.40 -0.87
C ILE A 16 -14.27 -20.95 0.41
N THR A 17 -13.79 -22.12 0.84
CA THR A 17 -14.25 -22.73 2.11
C THR A 17 -13.79 -21.92 3.34
N PRO A 18 -14.48 -22.02 4.49
CA PRO A 18 -14.07 -21.33 5.72
C PRO A 18 -12.64 -21.65 6.16
N LEU A 19 -12.17 -22.90 5.95
CA LEU A 19 -10.80 -23.30 6.26
C LEU A 19 -9.78 -22.49 5.45
N TRP A 20 -9.97 -22.40 4.13
CA TRP A 20 -9.09 -21.63 3.26
C TRP A 20 -9.11 -20.13 3.57
N LYS A 21 -10.27 -19.58 3.96
CA LYS A 21 -10.37 -18.21 4.45
C LYS A 21 -9.55 -18.01 5.74
N ALA A 22 -9.61 -18.95 6.68
CA ALA A 22 -8.80 -18.91 7.90
C ALA A 22 -7.29 -19.02 7.60
N VAL A 23 -6.89 -19.91 6.68
CA VAL A 23 -5.49 -20.04 6.23
C VAL A 23 -4.99 -18.72 5.62
N PHE A 24 -5.78 -18.09 4.76
CA PHE A 24 -5.43 -16.80 4.14
C PHE A 24 -5.13 -15.72 5.20
N TYR A 25 -6.03 -15.51 6.16
CA TYR A 25 -5.77 -14.55 7.25
C TYR A 25 -4.63 -14.98 8.16
N GLY A 26 -4.45 -16.28 8.40
CA GLY A 26 -3.30 -16.79 9.14
C GLY A 26 -1.97 -16.43 8.49
N ILE A 27 -1.87 -16.54 7.16
CA ILE A 27 -0.67 -16.13 6.41
C ILE A 27 -0.45 -14.62 6.48
N ILE A 28 -1.51 -13.82 6.34
CA ILE A 28 -1.44 -12.36 6.46
C ILE A 28 -0.90 -11.95 7.84
N LEU A 29 -1.53 -12.44 8.90
CA LEU A 29 -1.13 -12.13 10.28
C LEU A 29 0.29 -12.59 10.58
N SER A 30 0.68 -13.76 10.09
CA SER A 30 2.05 -14.27 10.23
C SER A 30 3.06 -13.37 9.52
N SER A 31 2.76 -12.94 8.29
CA SER A 31 3.62 -12.06 7.49
C SER A 31 3.78 -10.69 8.15
N LEU A 32 2.69 -10.14 8.69
CA LEU A 32 2.72 -8.89 9.48
C LEU A 32 3.55 -9.06 10.75
N GLY A 33 3.37 -10.18 11.46
CA GLY A 33 4.14 -10.51 12.66
C GLY A 33 5.65 -10.56 12.40
N VAL A 34 6.08 -11.23 11.33
CA VAL A 34 7.49 -11.25 10.89
C VAL A 34 7.99 -9.84 10.59
N GLY A 35 7.21 -9.05 9.86
CA GLY A 35 7.55 -7.65 9.54
C GLY A 35 7.73 -6.78 10.79
N VAL A 36 6.83 -6.90 11.77
CA VAL A 36 6.90 -6.17 13.05
C VAL A 36 8.14 -6.57 13.84
N VAL A 37 8.41 -7.87 13.99
CA VAL A 37 9.60 -8.37 14.70
C VAL A 37 10.88 -7.88 14.03
N TRP A 38 10.94 -7.95 12.69
CA TRP A 38 12.10 -7.48 11.94
C TRP A 38 12.33 -5.97 12.11
N TYR A 39 11.27 -5.17 11.97
CA TYR A 39 11.35 -3.72 12.15
C TYR A 39 11.72 -3.34 13.58
N TRP A 40 11.18 -4.04 14.58
CA TRP A 40 11.51 -3.85 15.98
C TRP A 40 12.99 -4.08 16.27
N ARG A 41 13.57 -5.18 15.78
CA ARG A 41 15.01 -5.45 15.88
C ARG A 41 15.84 -4.35 15.22
N ARG A 42 15.38 -3.84 14.07
CA ARG A 42 16.06 -2.74 13.38
C ARG A 42 16.02 -1.43 14.17
N LEU A 43 14.87 -1.11 14.78
CA LEU A 43 14.73 0.04 15.68
C LEU A 43 15.65 -0.07 16.89
N GLN A 44 15.79 -1.26 17.47
CA GLN A 44 16.72 -1.50 18.58
C GLN A 44 18.16 -1.20 18.17
N LEU A 45 18.59 -1.62 16.97
CA LEU A 45 19.90 -1.30 16.43
C LEU A 45 20.10 0.20 16.20
N TRP A 46 19.13 0.90 15.61
CA TRP A 46 19.23 2.35 15.39
C TRP A 46 19.30 3.16 16.68
N ARG A 47 18.68 2.68 17.75
CA ARG A 47 18.73 3.31 19.08
C ARG A 47 20.08 3.16 19.79
N GLN A 48 21.00 2.33 19.27
CA GLN A 48 22.35 2.19 19.81
C GLN A 48 23.30 3.28 19.31
N GLY A 49 22.92 4.04 18.27
CA GLY A 49 23.72 5.15 17.76
C GLY A 49 23.77 6.33 18.75
N GLN A 50 24.90 7.03 18.79
CA GLN A 50 25.00 8.30 19.51
C GLN A 50 24.25 9.39 18.74
N PRO A 51 23.59 10.34 19.42
CA PRO A 51 22.94 11.46 18.74
C PRO A 51 23.98 12.38 18.09
N ASP A 52 23.85 12.63 16.79
CA ASP A 52 24.76 13.49 16.01
C ASP A 52 24.64 15.00 16.37
N GLY A 53 23.71 15.39 17.25
CA GLY A 53 23.49 16.76 17.72
C GLY A 53 22.18 16.95 18.50
N GLU A 54 21.84 18.20 18.82
CA GLU A 54 20.56 18.55 19.46
C GLU A 54 19.37 18.15 18.57
N PRO A 55 18.34 17.45 19.12
CA PRO A 55 17.22 17.01 18.33
C PRO A 55 16.41 18.19 17.81
N LEU A 56 16.11 18.17 16.50
CA LEU A 56 15.22 19.16 15.89
C LEU A 56 13.85 19.20 16.61
N PRO A 57 13.20 20.37 16.69
CA PRO A 57 11.85 20.49 17.23
C PRO A 57 10.88 19.51 16.55
N MET A 58 9.97 18.90 17.32
CA MET A 58 9.04 17.87 16.84
C MET A 58 8.25 18.34 15.60
N ARG A 59 7.84 19.61 15.56
CA ARG A 59 7.14 20.21 14.41
C ARG A 59 7.98 20.15 13.13
N VAL A 60 9.26 20.50 13.21
CA VAL A 60 10.18 20.48 12.06
C VAL A 60 10.44 19.04 11.62
N ARG A 61 10.58 18.11 12.57
CA ARG A 61 10.71 16.68 12.28
C ARG A 61 9.50 16.14 11.55
N LEU A 62 8.28 16.49 12.00
CA LEU A 62 7.04 16.06 11.34
C LEU A 62 6.89 16.68 9.95
N GLN A 63 7.18 17.97 9.80
CA GLN A 63 7.16 18.64 8.48
C GLN A 63 8.16 18.02 7.51
N ASN A 64 9.37 17.71 7.98
CA ASN A 64 10.37 17.00 7.20
C ASN A 64 9.90 15.58 6.85
N MET A 65 9.34 14.84 7.81
CA MET A 65 8.78 13.51 7.55
C MET A 65 7.69 13.57 6.49
N LEU A 66 6.70 14.45 6.62
CA LEU A 66 5.62 14.60 5.64
C LEU A 66 6.17 15.06 4.29
N GLY A 67 7.07 16.04 4.25
CA GLY A 67 7.65 16.55 3.01
C GLY A 67 8.52 15.53 2.28
N TYR A 68 9.36 14.77 2.99
CA TYR A 68 10.30 13.83 2.38
C TYR A 68 9.70 12.44 2.18
N ALA A 69 8.97 11.91 3.16
CA ALA A 69 8.38 10.57 3.08
C ALA A 69 7.09 10.57 2.25
N LEU A 70 6.16 11.50 2.51
CA LEU A 70 4.91 11.55 1.75
C LEU A 70 5.04 12.33 0.44
N GLY A 71 5.67 13.51 0.51
CA GLY A 71 5.84 14.40 -0.64
C GLY A 71 6.95 14.00 -1.60
N GLN A 72 7.73 12.95 -1.29
CA GLN A 72 8.82 12.45 -2.15
C GLN A 72 9.79 13.55 -2.64
N LYS A 73 10.00 14.62 -1.85
CA LYS A 73 10.70 15.86 -2.27
C LYS A 73 12.07 15.66 -2.93
N LYS A 74 12.79 14.56 -2.62
CA LYS A 74 14.11 14.27 -3.20
C LYS A 74 14.04 13.54 -4.56
N VAL A 75 12.93 12.89 -4.89
CA VAL A 75 12.79 12.04 -6.09
C VAL A 75 12.84 12.84 -7.40
N PRO A 76 12.26 14.05 -7.53
CA PRO A 76 12.32 14.85 -8.75
C PRO A 76 13.73 15.27 -9.20
N ARG A 77 14.75 15.12 -8.34
CA ARG A 77 16.13 15.54 -8.63
C ARG A 77 16.77 14.77 -9.79
N HIS A 78 16.27 13.58 -10.10
CA HIS A 78 16.71 12.79 -11.25
C HIS A 78 15.51 12.38 -12.10
N ARG A 79 15.34 13.04 -13.25
CA ARG A 79 14.17 12.88 -14.15
C ARG A 79 13.83 11.41 -14.42
N PHE A 80 14.84 10.60 -14.78
CA PHE A 80 14.61 9.18 -15.07
C PHE A 80 14.23 8.37 -13.82
N ALA A 81 14.77 8.70 -12.64
CA ALA A 81 14.37 8.05 -11.40
C ALA A 81 12.90 8.35 -11.06
N THR A 82 12.45 9.58 -11.29
CA THR A 82 11.08 10.02 -11.06
C THR A 82 10.06 9.27 -11.91
N LEU A 83 10.39 8.99 -13.18
CA LEU A 83 9.48 8.34 -14.13
C LEU A 83 8.98 6.97 -13.69
N PHE A 84 9.78 6.22 -12.93
CA PHE A 84 9.36 4.93 -12.40
C PHE A 84 9.10 4.93 -10.89
N HIS A 85 9.80 5.76 -10.10
CA HIS A 85 9.55 5.81 -8.66
C HIS A 85 8.20 6.45 -8.30
N LEU A 86 7.79 7.51 -9.00
CA LEU A 86 6.56 8.22 -8.64
C LEU A 86 5.31 7.36 -8.88
N PRO A 87 5.14 6.68 -10.03
CA PRO A 87 4.04 5.75 -10.24
C PRO A 87 4.07 4.57 -9.26
N LEU A 88 5.25 4.01 -8.97
CA LEU A 88 5.40 2.95 -7.98
C LEU A 88 4.95 3.41 -6.59
N TYR A 89 5.48 4.54 -6.11
CA TYR A 89 5.16 5.08 -4.79
C TYR A 89 3.67 5.38 -4.64
N ALA A 90 3.12 6.19 -5.56
CA ALA A 90 1.73 6.57 -5.51
C ALA A 90 0.81 5.36 -5.66
N GLY A 91 1.17 4.43 -6.56
CA GLY A 91 0.45 3.19 -6.78
C GLY A 91 0.44 2.28 -5.56
N PHE A 92 1.60 2.01 -4.94
CA PHE A 92 1.66 1.20 -3.71
C PHE A 92 0.86 1.82 -2.57
N VAL A 93 0.93 3.15 -2.38
CA VAL A 93 0.15 3.84 -1.35
C VAL A 93 -1.35 3.70 -1.61
N MET A 94 -1.80 3.94 -2.84
CA MET A 94 -3.22 3.85 -3.19
C MET A 94 -3.76 2.41 -3.11
N LEU A 95 -2.99 1.42 -3.57
CA LEU A 95 -3.36 0.01 -3.46
C LEU A 95 -3.41 -0.45 -2.00
N LEU A 96 -2.50 0.03 -1.15
CA LEU A 96 -2.54 -0.25 0.28
C LEU A 96 -3.80 0.35 0.93
N ILE A 97 -4.12 1.62 0.63
CA ILE A 97 -5.34 2.27 1.11
C ILE A 97 -6.57 1.49 0.65
N GLY A 98 -6.64 1.15 -0.63
CA GLY A 98 -7.75 0.39 -1.20
C GLY A 98 -7.96 -0.95 -0.50
N THR A 99 -6.91 -1.77 -0.45
CA THR A 99 -6.94 -3.07 0.23
C THR A 99 -7.32 -2.95 1.69
N THR A 100 -6.88 -1.89 2.38
CA THR A 100 -7.26 -1.62 3.77
C THR A 100 -8.74 -1.26 3.90
N LEU A 101 -9.28 -0.44 3.00
CA LEU A 101 -10.71 -0.10 2.99
C LEU A 101 -11.58 -1.34 2.73
N LEU A 102 -11.15 -2.23 1.82
CA LEU A 102 -11.83 -3.50 1.59
C LEU A 102 -11.77 -4.41 2.83
N ALA A 103 -10.61 -4.51 3.47
CA ALA A 103 -10.46 -5.29 4.71
C ALA A 103 -11.34 -4.73 5.84
N ILE A 104 -11.46 -3.40 5.95
CA ILE A 104 -12.37 -2.74 6.89
C ILE A 104 -13.82 -3.08 6.55
N ALA A 105 -14.22 -3.01 5.27
CA ALA A 105 -15.59 -3.36 4.85
C ALA A 105 -15.98 -4.80 5.24
N GLU A 106 -15.08 -5.75 5.02
CA GLU A 106 -15.30 -7.14 5.44
C GLU A 106 -15.35 -7.28 6.96
N TRP A 107 -14.44 -6.60 7.67
CA TRP A 107 -14.44 -6.63 9.13
C TRP A 107 -15.69 -5.99 9.71
N THR A 108 -16.19 -4.89 9.13
CA THR A 108 -17.43 -4.26 9.58
C THR A 108 -18.60 -5.17 9.30
N GLU A 109 -18.69 -5.79 8.13
CA GLU A 109 -19.75 -6.76 7.81
C GLU A 109 -19.77 -7.91 8.83
N ILE A 110 -18.63 -8.60 9.02
CA ILE A 110 -18.51 -9.72 9.96
C ILE A 110 -18.73 -9.27 11.41
N GLY A 111 -18.05 -8.20 11.82
CA GLY A 111 -18.07 -7.69 13.18
C GLY A 111 -19.44 -7.17 13.57
N SER A 112 -20.12 -6.45 12.68
CA SER A 112 -21.50 -6.04 12.93
C SER A 112 -22.45 -7.24 12.94
N HIS A 113 -22.27 -8.29 12.13
CA HIS A 113 -23.07 -9.52 12.29
C HIS A 113 -22.89 -10.23 13.64
N ILE A 114 -21.80 -9.99 14.36
CA ILE A 114 -21.57 -10.53 15.71
C ILE A 114 -22.32 -9.71 16.78
N PHE A 115 -22.52 -8.40 16.58
CA PHE A 115 -23.11 -7.48 17.56
C PHE A 115 -24.50 -6.92 17.18
N LEU A 116 -24.85 -6.97 15.90
CA LEU A 116 -26.07 -6.51 15.24
C LEU A 116 -26.61 -7.66 14.37
N ASN A 117 -27.92 -7.69 14.14
CA ASN A 117 -28.52 -8.70 13.26
C ASN A 117 -28.15 -8.48 11.77
N GLU A 118 -27.69 -7.28 11.39
CA GLU A 118 -27.33 -6.93 10.02
C GLU A 118 -25.90 -6.40 9.92
N GLY A 119 -25.20 -6.89 8.89
CA GLY A 119 -23.86 -6.48 8.51
C GLY A 119 -23.83 -5.10 7.83
N ILE A 120 -22.83 -4.28 8.13
CA ILE A 120 -22.60 -3.01 7.43
C ILE A 120 -21.62 -3.23 6.27
N TRP A 121 -22.18 -3.34 5.06
CA TRP A 121 -21.42 -3.34 3.80
C TRP A 121 -21.54 -2.01 3.07
N PHE A 122 -20.46 -1.22 3.07
CA PHE A 122 -20.41 0.09 2.42
C PHE A 122 -19.78 0.07 1.01
N HIS A 123 -19.26 -1.08 0.55
CA HIS A 123 -18.53 -1.23 -0.71
C HIS A 123 -19.48 -1.43 -1.91
N LYS A 124 -20.38 -0.46 -2.15
CA LYS A 124 -21.41 -0.56 -3.20
C LYS A 124 -21.69 0.76 -3.93
N GLY A 125 -22.40 0.68 -5.04
CA GLY A 125 -22.88 1.80 -5.84
C GLY A 125 -21.75 2.65 -6.44
N LEU A 126 -21.97 3.97 -6.50
CA LEU A 126 -21.03 4.91 -7.12
C LEU A 126 -19.66 4.94 -6.42
N TYR A 127 -19.64 4.80 -5.09
CA TYR A 127 -18.39 4.72 -4.32
C TYR A 127 -17.51 3.57 -4.82
N TYR A 128 -18.09 2.39 -4.97
CA TYR A 128 -17.39 1.19 -5.42
C TYR A 128 -16.84 1.35 -6.85
N ILE A 129 -17.60 1.95 -7.77
CA ILE A 129 -17.12 2.23 -9.13
C ILE A 129 -15.91 3.16 -9.11
N LEU A 130 -16.00 4.29 -8.39
CA LEU A 130 -14.88 5.25 -8.30
C LEU A 130 -13.66 4.62 -7.62
N TYR A 131 -13.90 3.79 -6.60
CA TYR A 131 -12.88 3.03 -5.91
C TYR A 131 -12.13 2.09 -6.87
N GLU A 132 -12.83 1.25 -7.64
CA GLU A 132 -12.19 0.30 -8.56
C GLU A 132 -11.43 1.00 -9.67
N VAL A 133 -12.06 1.98 -10.34
CA VAL A 133 -11.38 2.75 -11.40
C VAL A 133 -10.13 3.42 -10.87
N THR A 134 -10.17 3.98 -9.66
CA THR A 134 -8.99 4.58 -9.03
C THR A 134 -7.90 3.55 -8.83
N LEU A 135 -8.21 2.39 -8.23
CA LEU A 135 -7.22 1.34 -7.99
C LEU A 135 -6.65 0.75 -9.26
N ASP A 136 -7.45 0.57 -10.31
CA ASP A 136 -6.98 0.07 -11.60
C ASP A 136 -6.00 1.04 -12.25
N LEU A 137 -6.30 2.34 -12.24
CA LEU A 137 -5.38 3.36 -12.78
C LEU A 137 -4.05 3.39 -12.02
N PHE A 138 -4.09 3.33 -10.69
CA PHE A 138 -2.88 3.27 -9.88
C PHE A 138 -2.13 1.94 -10.04
N GLY A 139 -2.84 0.83 -10.21
CA GLY A 139 -2.27 -0.48 -10.52
C GLY A 139 -1.55 -0.51 -11.86
N LEU A 140 -2.14 0.08 -12.90
CA LEU A 140 -1.47 0.31 -14.19
C LEU A 140 -0.22 1.18 -14.04
N GLY A 141 -0.28 2.20 -13.19
CA GLY A 141 0.88 3.01 -12.81
C GLY A 141 2.01 2.19 -12.18
N VAL A 142 1.68 1.25 -11.27
CA VAL A 142 2.67 0.33 -10.68
C VAL A 142 3.28 -0.56 -11.76
N ILE A 143 2.46 -1.16 -12.63
CA ILE A 143 2.95 -2.02 -13.73
C ILE A 143 3.91 -1.24 -14.62
N PHE A 144 3.53 -0.03 -15.04
CA PHE A 144 4.38 0.86 -15.82
C PHE A 144 5.71 1.17 -15.12
N GLY A 145 5.67 1.53 -13.84
CA GLY A 145 6.86 1.78 -13.05
C GLY A 145 7.77 0.55 -12.91
N CYS A 146 7.20 -0.64 -12.72
CA CYS A 146 7.93 -1.91 -12.70
C CYS A 146 8.62 -2.20 -14.04
N ILE A 147 7.92 -2.02 -15.16
CA ILE A 147 8.48 -2.22 -16.50
C ILE A 147 9.69 -1.32 -16.72
N LEU A 148 9.57 -0.02 -16.39
CA LEU A 148 10.69 0.91 -16.51
C LEU A 148 11.86 0.59 -15.57
N ALA A 149 11.57 0.18 -14.33
CA ALA A 149 12.60 -0.21 -13.37
C ALA A 149 13.37 -1.45 -13.84
N LEU A 150 12.66 -2.45 -14.37
CA LEU A 150 13.25 -3.66 -14.94
C LEU A 150 14.06 -3.33 -16.20
N TRP A 151 13.52 -2.51 -17.10
CA TRP A 151 14.24 -2.03 -18.28
C TRP A 151 15.55 -1.35 -17.89
N ARG A 152 15.51 -0.43 -16.92
CA ARG A 152 16.71 0.22 -16.38
C ARG A 152 17.71 -0.82 -15.86
N ARG A 153 17.23 -1.79 -15.09
CA ARG A 153 18.10 -2.79 -14.46
C ARG A 153 18.78 -3.71 -15.48
N HIS A 154 18.08 -4.12 -16.53
CA HIS A 154 18.54 -5.15 -17.45
C HIS A 154 19.17 -4.60 -18.74
N VAL A 155 18.74 -3.43 -19.20
CA VAL A 155 19.22 -2.82 -20.45
C VAL A 155 20.23 -1.70 -20.19
N GLN A 156 19.97 -0.83 -19.22
CA GLN A 156 20.86 0.28 -18.88
C GLN A 156 21.88 -0.15 -17.82
N LYS A 157 22.89 -0.92 -18.22
CA LYS A 157 24.00 -1.29 -17.32
C LYS A 157 24.72 -0.01 -16.84
N PRO A 158 24.86 0.22 -15.52
CA PRO A 158 25.60 1.38 -15.03
C PRO A 158 27.08 1.26 -15.39
N ALA A 159 27.72 2.38 -15.71
CA ALA A 159 29.16 2.45 -16.02
C ALA A 159 30.06 1.93 -14.88
N SER A 160 29.52 1.77 -13.66
CA SER A 160 30.23 1.14 -12.54
C SER A 160 30.41 -0.38 -12.67
N VAL A 161 29.89 -1.00 -13.74
CA VAL A 161 30.00 -2.44 -14.04
C VAL A 161 30.68 -2.68 -15.39
N SER A 162 31.05 -1.62 -16.14
CA SER A 162 31.96 -1.75 -17.28
C SER A 162 33.39 -1.75 -16.76
N LEU A 163 34.06 -2.89 -16.81
CA LEU A 163 35.51 -3.03 -16.60
C LEU A 163 36.28 -2.63 -17.87
N GLU A 164 35.94 -1.47 -18.45
CA GLU A 164 36.69 -0.83 -19.55
C GLU A 164 37.13 0.56 -19.12
#